data_AF-A0A8H6BFS6-F1
#
_entry.id   AF-A0A8H6BFS6-F1
#
_cell.length_a   1.000
_cell.length_b   1.000
_cell.length_c   1.000
_cell.angle_alpha   90.00
_cell.angle_beta   90.00
_cell.angle_gamma   90.00
#
_symmetry.space_group_name_H-M   'P 1'
#
loop_
_entity.id
_entity.type
_entity.pdbx_description
1 polymer ?
#
loop_
_entity_poly.entity_id
_entity_poly.type
_entity_poly.pdbx_seq_one_letter_code
_entity_poly.pdbx_strand_id
1 'polypeptide(L)'
;MPREPLIGIVGKPSCGKSTTLNSLTDANAKVGAFPFTTIDPNRATGYLKLDCACSRYGKEDLCKPNYGWCEQGKRHVPIELLDVAGLIPGASQGLGLGNKFLDDLRHADALIQVVDVSGTTDAEGKATRGYDPLQDIQWLQDEIRLWIENNLHKKMEYYFKETCGDKIHYSRDLKGTAWWIWSIKRDGG
;
A
#
# COMPACT_ATOMS: atom_id res chain seq x y z
N MET A 1 -5.48 -13.53 -17.92
CA MET A 1 -6.29 -13.89 -16.74
C MET A 1 -6.47 -12.65 -15.90
N PRO A 2 -7.63 -12.40 -15.28
CA PRO A 2 -7.75 -11.32 -14.31
C PRO A 2 -6.77 -11.61 -13.17
N ARG A 3 -5.93 -10.64 -12.84
CA ARG A 3 -5.09 -10.67 -11.64
C ARG A 3 -5.99 -10.62 -10.41
N GLU A 4 -5.64 -11.36 -9.37
CA GLU A 4 -6.36 -11.28 -8.10
C GLU A 4 -6.17 -9.87 -7.52
N PRO A 5 -7.23 -9.23 -6.98
CA PRO A 5 -7.09 -7.92 -6.36
C PRO A 5 -6.23 -8.08 -5.10
N LEU A 6 -5.12 -7.33 -5.04
CA LEU A 6 -4.21 -7.33 -3.90
C LEU A 6 -4.46 -6.10 -3.04
N ILE A 7 -4.90 -6.31 -1.80
CA ILE A 7 -5.14 -5.23 -0.85
C ILE A 7 -4.02 -5.22 0.19
N GLY A 8 -3.29 -4.11 0.27
CA GLY A 8 -2.25 -3.89 1.27
C GLY A 8 -2.84 -3.36 2.57
N ILE A 9 -2.57 -4.02 3.69
CA ILE A 9 -2.88 -3.54 5.03
C ILE A 9 -1.67 -2.76 5.56
N VAL A 10 -1.88 -1.47 5.86
CA VAL A 10 -0.81 -0.53 6.21
C VAL A 10 -1.12 0.18 7.52
N GLY A 11 -0.09 0.72 8.17
CA GLY A 11 -0.21 1.40 9.45
C GLY A 11 1.05 1.24 10.31
N LYS A 12 1.11 2.06 11.36
CA LYS A 12 2.25 2.07 12.29
C LYS A 12 2.46 0.74 13.01
N PRO A 13 3.63 0.47 13.61
CA PRO A 13 3.84 -0.72 14.42
C PRO A 13 2.83 -0.75 15.59
N SER A 14 2.41 -1.95 16.00
CA SER A 14 1.50 -2.15 17.13
C SER A 14 0.08 -1.57 17.01
N CYS A 15 -0.36 -1.07 15.83
CA CYS A 15 -1.75 -0.60 15.66
C CYS A 15 -2.80 -1.70 15.43
N GLY A 16 -2.40 -2.99 15.43
CA GLY A 16 -3.31 -4.12 15.21
C GLY A 16 -3.45 -4.60 13.76
N LYS A 17 -2.49 -4.30 12.88
CA LYS A 17 -2.48 -4.78 11.47
C LYS A 17 -2.61 -6.29 11.35
N SER A 18 -1.70 -7.05 11.97
CA SER A 18 -1.71 -8.51 11.86
C SER A 18 -2.94 -9.14 12.53
N THR A 19 -3.48 -8.51 13.58
CA THR A 19 -4.78 -8.92 14.18
C THR A 19 -5.93 -8.70 13.20
N THR A 20 -5.94 -7.58 12.48
CA THR A 20 -6.93 -7.28 11.45
C THR A 20 -6.82 -8.26 10.28
N LEU A 21 -5.59 -8.54 9.83
CA LEU A 21 -5.33 -9.55 8.79
C LEU A 21 -5.91 -10.91 9.22
N ASN A 22 -5.52 -11.41 10.39
CA ASN A 22 -5.97 -12.69 10.92
C ASN A 22 -7.49 -12.78 11.08
N SER A 23 -8.17 -11.65 11.30
CA SER A 23 -9.64 -11.60 11.43
C SER A 23 -10.35 -11.57 10.07
N LEU A 24 -9.71 -10.98 9.05
CA LEU A 24 -10.23 -10.91 7.69
C LEU A 24 -9.96 -12.19 6.88
N THR A 25 -8.98 -12.96 7.32
CA THR A 25 -8.59 -14.23 6.71
C THR A 25 -9.20 -15.36 7.51
N ASP A 26 -9.67 -16.42 6.85
CA ASP A 26 -9.98 -17.65 7.59
C ASP A 26 -8.70 -18.12 8.29
N ALA A 27 -8.76 -18.41 9.60
CA ALA A 27 -7.60 -18.94 10.35
C ALA A 27 -7.04 -20.28 9.78
N ASN A 28 -7.79 -20.90 8.85
CA ASN A 28 -7.43 -22.09 8.09
C ASN A 28 -7.01 -21.83 6.63
N ALA A 29 -6.97 -20.57 6.18
CA ALA A 29 -6.49 -20.20 4.86
C ALA A 29 -4.99 -20.52 4.78
N LYS A 30 -4.69 -21.70 4.24
CA LYS A 30 -3.33 -22.17 3.97
C LYS A 30 -2.53 -21.05 3.33
N VAL A 31 -1.42 -20.67 3.96
CA VAL A 31 -0.28 -20.02 3.31
C VAL A 31 0.00 -20.82 2.04
N GLY A 32 -0.31 -20.25 0.88
CA GLY A 32 -0.01 -20.89 -0.40
C GLY A 32 1.50 -20.97 -0.52
N ALA A 33 2.06 -22.17 -0.41
CA ALA A 33 3.46 -22.41 -0.75
C ALA A 33 3.60 -22.29 -2.27
N PHE A 34 3.79 -21.07 -2.77
CA PHE A 34 4.31 -20.87 -4.11
C PHE A 34 5.78 -21.34 -4.10
N PRO A 35 6.17 -22.25 -5.01
CA PRO A 35 7.59 -22.60 -5.13
C PRO A 35 8.29 -21.31 -5.59
N PHE A 36 9.37 -20.92 -4.89
CA PHE A 36 10.21 -19.72 -5.12
C PHE A 36 9.98 -18.46 -4.27
N THR A 37 9.30 -18.50 -3.12
CA THR A 37 9.15 -17.30 -2.29
C THR A 37 10.24 -17.19 -1.21
N THR A 38 11.13 -16.24 -1.44
CA THR A 38 12.19 -15.81 -0.51
C THR A 38 11.55 -15.06 0.65
N ILE A 39 11.31 -15.71 1.79
CA ILE A 39 10.74 -15.14 3.04
C ILE A 39 9.69 -14.06 2.71
N ASP A 40 8.55 -14.52 2.19
CA ASP A 40 7.48 -13.70 1.64
C ASP A 40 6.84 -12.82 2.72
N PRO A 41 6.44 -11.55 2.42
CA PRO A 41 5.55 -10.79 3.28
C PRO A 41 4.28 -11.61 3.58
N ASN A 42 3.67 -11.38 4.75
CA ASN A 42 2.49 -12.11 5.24
C ASN A 42 1.29 -11.92 4.28
N ARG A 43 1.24 -12.73 3.22
CA ARG A 43 0.12 -12.82 2.28
C ARG A 43 -0.92 -13.78 2.82
N ALA A 44 -2.18 -13.39 2.72
CA ALA A 44 -3.30 -14.22 3.12
C ALA A 44 -4.50 -13.99 2.21
N THR A 45 -5.35 -15.01 2.06
CA THR A 45 -6.54 -14.93 1.21
C THR A 45 -7.78 -14.73 2.08
N GLY A 46 -8.48 -13.62 1.87
CA GLY A 46 -9.80 -13.37 2.42
C GLY A 46 -10.90 -13.69 1.40
N TYR A 47 -12.15 -13.72 1.84
CA TYR A 47 -13.30 -13.97 0.96
C TYR A 47 -14.37 -12.89 1.12
N LEU A 48 -14.68 -12.21 0.01
CA LEU A 48 -15.80 -11.28 -0.04
C LEU A 48 -17.09 -12.05 -0.34
N LYS A 49 -18.07 -11.92 0.57
CA LYS A 49 -19.42 -12.50 0.40
C LYS A 49 -20.32 -11.50 -0.32
N LEU A 50 -20.89 -11.91 -1.45
CA LEU A 50 -21.84 -11.13 -2.25
C LEU A 50 -23.00 -11.99 -2.73
N ASP A 51 -24.09 -11.37 -3.14
CA ASP A 51 -25.22 -12.11 -3.74
C ASP A 51 -24.80 -12.73 -5.07
N CYS A 52 -24.95 -14.05 -5.17
CA CYS A 52 -24.71 -14.77 -6.41
C CYS A 52 -25.83 -14.45 -7.41
N ALA A 53 -25.45 -14.24 -8.67
CA ALA A 53 -26.42 -14.12 -9.77
C ALA A 53 -27.35 -15.34 -9.86
N CYS A 54 -26.90 -16.51 -9.44
CA CYS A 54 -27.68 -17.74 -9.40
C CYS A 54 -28.93 -17.64 -8.52
N SER A 55 -28.86 -16.93 -7.38
CA SER A 55 -30.00 -16.75 -6.48
C SER A 55 -31.09 -15.91 -7.11
N ARG A 56 -30.72 -14.91 -7.93
CA ARG A 56 -31.69 -14.07 -8.68
C ARG A 56 -32.56 -14.85 -9.65
N TYR A 57 -32.09 -16.01 -10.12
CA TYR A 57 -32.80 -16.85 -11.09
C TYR A 57 -33.24 -18.20 -10.52
N GLY A 58 -33.06 -18.44 -9.20
CA GLY A 58 -33.39 -19.72 -8.57
C GLY A 58 -32.60 -20.91 -9.14
N LYS A 59 -31.34 -20.70 -9.57
CA LYS A 59 -30.48 -21.71 -10.20
C LYS A 59 -29.26 -22.05 -9.35
N GLU A 60 -29.46 -22.14 -8.05
CA GLU A 60 -28.38 -22.37 -7.08
C GLU A 60 -27.72 -23.74 -7.28
N ASP A 61 -28.51 -24.79 -7.56
CA ASP A 61 -28.04 -26.16 -7.81
C ASP A 61 -27.15 -26.30 -9.05
N LEU A 62 -27.27 -25.37 -10.00
CA LEU A 62 -26.49 -25.36 -11.24
C LEU A 62 -25.25 -24.46 -11.13
N CYS A 63 -25.05 -23.78 -10.01
CA CYS A 63 -24.00 -22.78 -9.87
C CYS A 63 -22.63 -23.44 -9.69
N LYS A 64 -21.83 -23.43 -10.76
CA LYS A 64 -20.42 -23.89 -10.75
C LYS A 64 -19.49 -22.75 -11.14
N PRO A 65 -19.11 -21.87 -10.18
CA PRO A 65 -18.22 -20.77 -10.49
C PRO A 65 -16.79 -21.27 -10.78
N ASN A 66 -16.15 -20.73 -11.81
CA ASN A 66 -14.73 -20.99 -12.09
C ASN A 66 -13.77 -20.30 -11.09
N TYR A 67 -14.26 -19.31 -10.33
CA TYR A 67 -13.47 -18.50 -9.40
C TYR A 67 -14.24 -18.32 -8.08
N GLY A 68 -13.64 -18.73 -6.97
CA GLY A 68 -14.31 -18.80 -5.67
C GLY A 68 -15.35 -19.93 -5.60
N TRP A 69 -16.28 -19.85 -4.64
CA TRP A 69 -17.40 -20.79 -4.54
C TRP A 69 -18.74 -20.07 -4.33
N CYS A 70 -19.81 -20.83 -4.50
CA CYS A 70 -21.17 -20.38 -4.19
C CYS A 70 -21.73 -21.31 -3.12
N GLU A 71 -22.31 -20.72 -2.07
CA GLU A 71 -22.99 -21.43 -0.99
C GLU A 71 -24.34 -20.73 -0.74
N GLN A 72 -25.45 -21.45 -0.91
CA GLN A 72 -26.80 -20.95 -0.62
C GLN A 72 -27.12 -19.58 -1.25
N GLY A 73 -26.77 -19.42 -2.54
CA GLY A 73 -27.01 -18.16 -3.25
C GLY A 73 -26.06 -17.01 -2.88
N LYS A 74 -25.06 -17.24 -2.02
CA LYS A 74 -23.97 -16.31 -1.72
C LYS A 74 -22.69 -16.74 -2.43
N ARG A 75 -22.07 -15.81 -3.13
CA ARG A 75 -20.77 -16.00 -3.78
C ARG A 75 -19.65 -15.52 -2.87
N HIS A 76 -18.62 -16.35 -2.76
CA HIS A 76 -17.39 -16.07 -2.03
C HIS A 76 -16.29 -15.81 -3.06
N VAL A 77 -15.87 -14.56 -3.20
CA VAL A 77 -14.82 -14.16 -4.13
C VAL A 77 -13.50 -14.02 -3.35
N PRO A 78 -12.46 -14.78 -3.67
CA PRO A 78 -11.16 -14.63 -3.03
C PRO A 78 -10.56 -13.24 -3.32
N ILE A 79 -9.92 -12.68 -2.30
CA ILE A 79 -9.18 -11.42 -2.34
C ILE A 79 -7.85 -11.66 -1.65
N GLU A 80 -6.75 -11.25 -2.26
CA GLU A 80 -5.44 -11.32 -1.63
C GLU A 80 -5.24 -10.13 -0.68
N LEU A 81 -4.80 -10.42 0.52
CA LEU A 81 -4.44 -9.45 1.54
C LEU A 81 -2.94 -9.55 1.80
N LEU A 82 -2.28 -8.40 1.88
CA LEU A 82 -0.86 -8.28 2.16
C LEU A 82 -0.69 -7.49 3.45
N ASP A 83 -0.16 -8.12 4.51
CA ASP A 83 0.29 -7.36 5.69
C ASP A 83 1.67 -6.79 5.42
N VAL A 84 1.69 -5.48 5.21
CA VAL A 84 2.92 -4.76 4.91
C VAL A 84 3.57 -4.38 6.24
N ALA A 85 4.86 -4.70 6.39
CA ALA A 85 5.61 -4.50 7.63
C ALA A 85 5.41 -3.07 8.18
N GLY A 86 5.31 -2.94 9.51
CA GLY A 86 5.03 -1.66 10.17
C GLY A 86 6.04 -0.58 9.77
N LEU A 87 5.56 0.45 9.08
CA LEU A 87 6.36 1.60 8.72
C LEU A 87 6.73 2.42 9.95
N ILE A 88 7.94 2.98 9.95
CA ILE A 88 8.39 4.00 10.89
C ILE A 88 8.53 5.32 10.10
N PRO A 89 8.27 6.49 10.70
CA PRO A 89 8.49 7.77 10.04
C PRO A 89 9.90 7.93 9.46
N GLY A 90 10.01 8.59 8.30
CA GLY A 90 11.27 8.80 7.58
C GLY A 90 11.59 7.74 6.52
N ALA A 91 10.69 6.79 6.26
CA ALA A 91 10.84 5.76 5.23
C ALA A 91 11.05 6.33 3.81
N SER A 92 10.37 7.44 3.45
CA SER A 92 10.47 8.06 2.12
C SER A 92 11.82 8.70 1.83
N GLN A 93 12.60 9.01 2.88
CA GLN A 93 13.95 9.56 2.80
C GLN A 93 15.02 8.47 2.61
N GLY A 94 14.62 7.20 2.56
CA GLY A 94 15.52 6.06 2.40
C GLY A 94 16.17 5.60 3.70
N LEU A 95 15.65 6.02 4.86
CA LEU A 95 16.07 5.48 6.15
C LEU A 95 15.49 4.07 6.34
N GLY A 96 16.37 3.06 6.39
CA GLY A 96 16.03 1.68 6.77
C GLY A 96 15.24 0.87 5.74
N LEU A 97 14.37 -0.03 6.24
CA LEU A 97 13.55 -0.96 5.46
C LEU A 97 12.39 -0.29 4.68
N GLY A 98 12.20 1.03 4.84
CA GLY A 98 11.07 1.78 4.28
C GLY A 98 10.95 1.75 2.75
N ASN A 99 12.06 1.69 2.02
CA ASN A 99 12.01 1.57 0.56
C ASN A 99 11.44 0.22 0.08
N LYS A 100 11.68 -0.87 0.84
CA LYS A 100 11.09 -2.18 0.51
C LYS A 100 9.58 -2.16 0.74
N PHE A 101 9.13 -1.53 1.83
CA PHE A 101 7.70 -1.31 2.10
C PHE A 101 7.03 -0.53 0.96
N LEU A 102 7.63 0.58 0.52
CA LEU A 102 7.03 1.41 -0.53
C LEU A 102 7.02 0.70 -1.89
N ASP A 103 7.94 -0.25 -2.10
CA ASP A 103 7.92 -1.17 -3.23
C ASP A 103 6.77 -2.19 -3.12
N ASP A 104 6.53 -2.75 -1.93
CA ASP A 104 5.39 -3.63 -1.66
C ASP A 104 4.05 -2.90 -1.88
N LEU A 105 3.94 -1.63 -1.48
CA LEU A 105 2.77 -0.80 -1.77
C LEU A 105 2.49 -0.64 -3.26
N ARG A 106 3.53 -0.63 -4.10
CA ARG A 106 3.39 -0.50 -5.55
C ARG A 106 2.69 -1.71 -6.16
N HIS A 107 2.80 -2.87 -5.54
CA HIS A 107 2.17 -4.10 -6.01
C HIS A 107 0.70 -4.19 -5.59
N ALA A 108 0.30 -3.47 -4.54
CA ALA A 108 -1.08 -3.45 -4.06
C ALA A 108 -1.99 -2.56 -4.94
N ASP A 109 -3.23 -3.01 -5.11
CA ASP A 109 -4.29 -2.27 -5.82
C ASP A 109 -4.98 -1.24 -4.96
N ALA A 110 -5.12 -1.55 -3.68
CA ALA A 110 -5.77 -0.72 -2.71
C ALA A 110 -5.05 -0.87 -1.37
N LEU A 111 -5.08 0.20 -0.57
CA LEU A 111 -4.48 0.23 0.75
C LEU A 111 -5.57 0.43 1.81
N ILE A 112 -5.54 -0.41 2.84
CA ILE A 112 -6.36 -0.26 4.05
C ILE A 112 -5.45 0.18 5.18
N GLN A 113 -5.66 1.41 5.65
CA GLN A 113 -4.92 1.95 6.79
C GLN A 113 -5.58 1.54 8.10
N VAL A 114 -4.84 0.81 8.94
CA VAL A 114 -5.24 0.47 10.31
C VAL A 114 -4.70 1.53 11.27
N VAL A 115 -5.60 2.15 12.03
CA VAL A 115 -5.30 3.24 12.96
C VAL A 115 -5.69 2.83 14.38
N ASP A 116 -4.78 3.06 15.33
CA ASP A 116 -5.05 2.82 16.74
C ASP A 116 -5.78 4.03 17.37
N VAL A 117 -7.10 3.93 17.47
CA VAL A 117 -7.94 5.00 18.05
C VAL A 117 -7.79 5.08 19.59
N SER A 118 -7.22 4.05 20.24
CA SER A 118 -7.05 4.06 21.70
C SER A 118 -6.01 5.07 22.18
N GLY A 119 -5.12 5.53 21.29
CA GLY A 119 -4.04 6.45 21.63
C GLY A 119 -3.05 5.90 22.66
N THR A 120 -2.99 4.56 22.79
CA THR A 120 -2.11 3.86 23.74
C THR A 120 -0.74 3.57 23.17
N THR A 121 -0.53 3.79 21.87
CA THR A 121 0.76 3.63 21.21
C THR A 121 1.14 4.88 20.42
N ASP A 122 2.43 5.25 20.41
CA ASP A 122 2.97 6.37 19.64
C ASP A 122 3.27 5.97 18.18
N ALA A 123 3.87 6.88 17.40
CA ALA A 123 4.23 6.66 15.99
C ALA A 123 5.21 5.50 15.77
N GLU A 124 6.05 5.16 16.75
CA GLU A 124 7.00 4.05 16.70
C GLU A 124 6.38 2.73 17.21
N GLY A 125 5.13 2.77 17.69
CA GLY A 125 4.44 1.64 18.29
C GLY A 125 4.86 1.35 19.74
N LYS A 126 5.48 2.32 20.42
CA LYS A 126 5.78 2.25 21.85
C LYS A 126 4.57 2.71 22.67
N ALA A 127 4.44 2.17 23.88
CA ALA A 127 3.33 2.52 24.76
C ALA A 127 3.39 4.01 25.16
N THR A 128 2.28 4.70 25.00
CA THR A 128 2.09 6.11 25.35
C THR A 128 0.67 6.34 25.88
N ARG A 129 0.35 7.57 26.28
CA ARG A 129 -1.00 7.96 26.70
C ARG A 129 -1.43 9.21 25.97
N GLY A 130 -2.57 9.15 25.30
CA GLY A 130 -3.20 10.30 24.65
C GLY A 130 -2.54 10.71 23.34
N TYR A 131 -1.99 9.74 22.60
CA TYR A 131 -1.52 9.99 21.24
C TYR A 131 -2.70 10.25 20.30
N ASP A 132 -2.59 11.28 19.46
CA ASP A 132 -3.63 11.66 18.51
C ASP A 132 -3.54 10.78 17.24
N PRO A 133 -4.55 9.93 16.98
CA PRO A 133 -4.55 9.03 15.82
C PRO A 133 -4.57 9.76 14.47
N LEU A 134 -5.00 11.04 14.43
CA LEU A 134 -4.97 11.84 13.21
C LEU A 134 -3.55 12.05 12.69
N GLN A 135 -2.56 12.06 13.57
CA GLN A 135 -1.15 12.17 13.18
C GLN A 135 -0.72 10.98 12.31
N ASP A 136 -1.23 9.77 12.56
CA ASP A 136 -0.89 8.59 11.75
C ASP A 136 -1.47 8.67 10.34
N ILE A 137 -2.66 9.22 10.20
CA ILE A 137 -3.32 9.41 8.91
C ILE A 137 -2.53 10.42 8.07
N GLN A 138 -2.24 11.58 8.66
CA GLN A 138 -1.46 12.63 8.00
C GLN A 138 -0.07 12.13 7.62
N TRP A 139 0.62 11.49 8.57
CA TRP A 139 1.95 10.95 8.33
C TRP A 139 1.99 9.94 7.17
N LEU A 140 1.07 8.97 7.13
CA LEU A 140 1.07 7.98 6.04
C LEU A 140 0.82 8.65 4.67
N GLN A 141 -0.10 9.61 4.61
CA GLN A 141 -0.38 10.37 3.39
C GLN A 141 0.85 11.17 2.94
N ASP A 142 1.56 11.80 3.88
CA ASP A 142 2.76 12.56 3.62
C ASP A 142 3.89 11.66 3.11
N GLU A 143 4.07 10.47 3.68
CA GLU A 143 5.12 9.55 3.21
C GLU A 143 4.86 9.01 1.82
N ILE A 144 3.61 8.67 1.50
CA ILE A 144 3.24 8.24 0.13
C ILE A 144 3.49 9.39 -0.85
N ARG A 145 3.11 10.62 -0.50
CA ARG A 145 3.34 11.81 -1.35
C ARG A 145 4.84 12.02 -1.59
N LEU A 146 5.64 12.08 -0.52
CA LEU A 146 7.08 12.31 -0.60
C LEU A 146 7.79 11.20 -1.38
N TRP A 147 7.37 9.96 -1.23
CA TRP A 147 7.91 8.85 -2.01
C TRP A 147 7.62 9.01 -3.51
N ILE A 148 6.38 9.33 -3.89
CA ILE A 148 6.01 9.55 -5.30
C ILE A 148 6.82 10.73 -5.87
N GLU A 149 6.88 11.85 -5.15
CA GLU A 149 7.65 13.03 -5.55
C GLU A 149 9.13 12.69 -5.77
N ASN A 150 9.76 11.99 -4.83
CA ASN A 150 11.17 11.60 -4.94
C ASN A 150 11.42 10.67 -6.14
N ASN A 151 10.50 9.75 -6.46
CA ASN A 151 10.62 8.88 -7.63
C ASN A 151 10.45 9.63 -8.95
N LEU A 152 9.50 10.58 -9.01
CA LEU A 152 9.31 11.43 -10.18
C LEU A 152 10.51 12.33 -10.42
N HIS A 153 11.04 12.97 -9.38
CA HIS A 153 12.24 13.82 -9.49
C HIS A 153 13.44 13.04 -10.03
N LYS A 154 13.73 11.85 -9.49
CA LYS A 154 14.83 11.00 -9.99
C LYS A 154 14.69 10.66 -11.47
N LYS A 155 13.47 10.33 -11.92
CA LYS A 155 13.21 10.04 -13.35
C LYS A 155 13.33 11.29 -14.21
N MET A 156 12.79 12.42 -13.77
CA MET A 156 12.90 13.69 -14.48
C MET A 156 14.36 14.09 -14.65
N GLU A 157 15.16 14.06 -13.59
CA GLU A 157 16.61 14.36 -13.66
C GLU A 157 17.34 13.46 -14.66
N TYR A 158 17.00 12.16 -14.71
CA TYR A 158 17.54 11.22 -15.68
C TYR A 158 17.21 11.63 -17.13
N TYR A 159 15.92 11.85 -17.44
CA TYR A 159 15.50 12.23 -18.80
C TYR A 159 16.01 13.61 -19.23
N PHE A 160 16.10 14.57 -18.31
CA PHE A 160 16.63 15.90 -18.62
C PHE A 160 18.14 15.87 -18.91
N LYS A 161 18.91 15.04 -18.20
CA LYS A 161 20.34 14.83 -18.51
C LYS A 161 20.53 14.22 -19.90
N GLU A 162 19.69 13.25 -20.28
CA GLU A 162 19.73 12.65 -21.63
C GLU A 162 19.34 13.63 -22.74
N THR A 163 18.37 14.52 -22.50
CA THR A 163 17.78 15.37 -23.56
C THR A 163 18.47 16.74 -23.69
N CYS A 164 18.94 17.33 -22.59
CA CYS A 164 19.41 18.73 -22.57
C CYS A 164 20.89 18.92 -22.17
N GLY A 165 21.58 17.86 -21.73
CA GLY A 165 22.94 17.97 -21.16
C GLY A 165 23.00 18.69 -19.81
N ASP A 166 24.20 18.88 -19.25
CA ASP A 166 24.48 19.28 -17.85
C ASP A 166 24.06 20.72 -17.42
N LYS A 167 23.22 21.43 -18.16
CA LYS A 167 23.00 22.89 -17.97
C LYS A 167 21.86 23.28 -17.02
N ILE A 168 21.37 22.38 -16.15
CA ILE A 168 20.19 22.65 -15.31
C ILE A 168 20.56 22.64 -13.83
N HIS A 169 20.38 23.77 -13.16
CA HIS A 169 20.50 23.92 -11.71
C HIS A 169 19.12 23.77 -11.04
N TYR A 170 19.03 22.84 -10.09
CA TYR A 170 17.82 22.60 -9.31
C TYR A 170 17.99 23.13 -7.88
N SER A 171 17.08 23.97 -7.41
CA SER A 171 17.01 24.41 -6.01
C SER A 171 15.73 23.92 -5.36
N ARG A 172 15.87 23.09 -4.32
CA ARG A 172 14.77 22.62 -3.48
C ARG A 172 14.48 23.67 -2.41
N ASP A 173 13.29 24.28 -2.42
CA ASP A 173 12.85 25.09 -1.29
C ASP A 173 12.06 24.20 -0.31
N LEU A 174 12.51 24.16 0.94
CA LEU A 174 11.99 23.27 2.00
C LEU A 174 10.71 23.81 2.68
N LYS A 175 10.07 24.83 2.09
CA LYS A 175 8.98 25.59 2.74
C LYS A 175 7.58 25.44 2.12
N GLY A 176 7.29 24.31 1.48
CA GLY A 176 5.91 23.90 1.20
C GLY A 176 5.12 24.72 0.18
N THR A 177 5.70 25.73 -0.46
CA THR A 177 5.13 26.43 -1.61
C THR A 177 6.04 26.24 -2.82
N ALA A 178 5.69 25.30 -3.69
CA ALA A 178 6.42 25.04 -4.92
C ALA A 178 6.14 26.15 -5.96
N TRP A 179 7.01 27.15 -6.02
CA TRP A 179 7.13 28.04 -7.18
C TRP A 179 8.31 27.58 -8.02
N TRP A 180 8.02 26.97 -9.16
CA TRP A 180 9.01 26.45 -10.11
C TRP A 180 9.50 27.56 -11.02
N ILE A 181 10.69 28.13 -10.76
CA ILE A 181 11.34 29.03 -11.72
C ILE A 181 12.16 28.17 -12.68
N TRP A 182 11.66 28.02 -13.91
CA TRP A 182 12.38 27.38 -15.00
C TRP A 182 13.25 28.43 -15.70
N SER A 183 14.55 28.44 -15.42
CA SER A 183 15.51 29.27 -16.16
C SER A 183 16.34 28.40 -17.08
N ILE A 184 15.92 28.24 -18.35
CA ILE A 184 16.87 27.81 -19.38
C ILE A 184 17.86 28.97 -19.57
N LYS A 185 19.11 28.79 -19.15
CA LYS A 185 20.19 29.56 -19.76
C LYS A 185 20.39 29.03 -21.18
N ARG A 186 19.83 29.75 -22.17
CA ARG A 186 20.31 29.60 -23.55
C ARG A 186 21.68 30.24 -23.58
N ASP A 187 22.71 29.44 -23.80
CA ASP A 187 24.00 30.00 -24.20
C ASP A 187 23.82 30.61 -25.58
N GLY A 188 24.03 31.93 -25.68
CA GLY A 188 24.07 32.66 -26.95
C GLY A 188 23.41 34.03 -26.88
N GLY A 189 24.21 35.03 -26.53
CA GLY A 189 23.91 36.47 -26.52
C GLY A 189 25.02 37.23 -25.82
#